data_AF-A0A8K0N876-F1
#
_entry.id   AF-A0A8K0N876-F1
#
_cell.length_a   1.000
_cell.length_b   1.000
_cell.length_c   1.000
_cell.angle_alpha   90.00
_cell.angle_beta   90.00
_cell.angle_gamma   90.00
#
_symmetry.space_group_name_H-M   'P 1'
#
loop_
_entity.id
_entity.type
_entity.pdbx_description
1 polymer ?
#
loop_
_entity_poly.entity_id
_entity_poly.type
_entity_poly.pdbx_seq_one_letter_code
_entity_poly.pdbx_strand_id
1 'polypeptide(L)'
;MSAFPPLHHLLLRPRLPLSLQPFAPLVRPSAAVPIRRLRLRLLSSYSSSTATQDNADDVAEPAPLATGKETSVVDVNPPRGTRDFPPEDMRLRNWLFQNFREVSRLLSFEEVDFPVVESEALFIRKAGEEITQQMP
;
A
#
# COMPACT_ATOMS: atom_id res chain seq x y z
N MET A 1 -67.29 -35.51 -3.21
CA MET A 1 -66.29 -36.57 -2.93
C MET A 1 -65.86 -37.14 -4.27
N SER A 2 -64.92 -36.47 -4.95
CA SER A 2 -64.42 -36.87 -6.27
C SER A 2 -62.96 -37.29 -6.15
N ALA A 3 -62.70 -38.51 -6.59
CA ALA A 3 -61.47 -39.26 -6.38
C ALA A 3 -60.24 -38.66 -7.10
N PHE A 4 -59.10 -38.73 -6.43
CA PHE A 4 -57.76 -38.52 -7.01
C PHE A 4 -57.41 -39.64 -8.00
N PRO A 5 -56.76 -39.35 -9.14
CA PRO A 5 -56.11 -40.38 -9.94
C PRO A 5 -54.67 -40.70 -9.43
N PRO A 6 -54.19 -41.94 -9.63
CA PRO A 6 -52.97 -42.45 -9.02
C PRO A 6 -51.69 -42.15 -9.82
N LEU A 7 -50.57 -42.08 -9.10
CA LEU A 7 -49.22 -41.98 -9.64
C LEU A 7 -48.73 -43.35 -10.13
N HIS A 8 -48.41 -43.47 -11.42
CA HIS A 8 -47.56 -44.55 -11.91
C HIS A 8 -46.42 -44.01 -12.80
N HIS A 9 -45.23 -44.18 -12.25
CA HIS A 9 -43.89 -44.22 -12.82
C HIS A 9 -43.77 -44.25 -14.35
N LEU A 10 -43.21 -43.17 -14.92
CA LEU A 10 -42.49 -43.23 -16.18
C LEU A 10 -40.99 -43.11 -15.91
N LEU A 11 -40.35 -44.27 -15.87
CA LEU A 11 -38.92 -44.43 -16.03
C LEU A 11 -38.50 -43.94 -17.42
N LEU A 12 -37.97 -42.73 -17.54
CA LEU A 12 -37.15 -42.34 -18.68
C LEU A 12 -35.81 -41.75 -18.20
N ARG A 13 -34.88 -42.69 -18.12
CA ARG A 13 -33.41 -42.67 -18.30
C ARG A 13 -32.70 -41.31 -18.49
N PRO A 14 -31.48 -41.18 -17.91
CA PRO A 14 -30.65 -40.01 -18.02
C PRO A 14 -30.04 -39.91 -19.43
N ARG A 15 -29.99 -38.70 -19.98
CA ARG A 15 -29.21 -38.41 -21.20
C ARG A 15 -28.38 -37.15 -20.97
N LEU A 16 -27.20 -37.35 -20.37
CA LEU A 16 -26.05 -36.48 -20.62
C LEU A 16 -25.35 -37.03 -21.87
N PRO A 17 -24.96 -36.15 -22.80
CA PRO A 17 -23.53 -35.97 -22.94
C PRO A 17 -23.15 -34.49 -22.81
N LEU A 18 -22.46 -34.20 -21.71
CA LEU A 18 -21.58 -33.04 -21.61
C LEU A 18 -20.49 -33.20 -22.67
N SER A 19 -20.64 -32.50 -23.79
CA SER A 19 -19.55 -32.28 -24.75
C SER A 19 -18.51 -31.37 -24.08
N LEU A 20 -17.59 -31.97 -23.33
CA LEU A 20 -16.32 -31.34 -22.99
C LEU A 20 -15.54 -31.16 -24.30
N GLN A 21 -15.55 -29.96 -24.86
CA GLN A 21 -14.47 -29.54 -25.73
C GLN A 21 -13.30 -29.18 -24.82
N PRO A 22 -12.13 -29.84 -24.90
CA PRO A 22 -10.94 -29.30 -24.27
C PRO A 22 -10.57 -28.05 -25.06
N PHE A 23 -10.87 -26.88 -24.49
CA PHE A 23 -10.19 -25.65 -24.89
C PHE A 23 -8.72 -25.87 -24.57
N ALA A 24 -7.94 -26.20 -25.60
CA ALA A 24 -6.49 -26.22 -25.50
C ALA A 24 -6.04 -24.81 -25.10
N PRO A 25 -5.32 -24.64 -23.97
CA PRO A 25 -4.72 -23.35 -23.69
C PRO A 25 -3.57 -23.20 -24.69
N LEU A 26 -3.69 -22.22 -25.60
CA LEU A 26 -2.55 -21.72 -26.35
C LEU A 26 -1.66 -20.96 -25.35
N VAL A 27 -0.91 -21.72 -24.54
CA VAL A 27 0.13 -21.19 -23.66
C VAL A 27 1.20 -20.63 -24.57
N ARG A 28 1.19 -19.31 -24.78
CA ARG A 28 2.34 -18.61 -25.35
C ARG A 28 3.50 -18.80 -24.38
N PRO A 29 4.68 -19.28 -24.81
CA PRO A 29 5.85 -19.27 -23.96
C PRO A 29 6.19 -17.81 -23.66
N SER A 30 5.92 -17.38 -22.44
CA SER A 30 6.41 -16.12 -21.91
C SER A 30 7.94 -16.20 -21.89
N ALA A 31 8.59 -15.34 -22.66
CA ALA A 31 10.04 -15.26 -22.70
C ALA A 31 10.54 -15.04 -21.27
N ALA A 32 11.36 -15.99 -20.78
CA ALA A 32 11.96 -15.93 -19.47
C ALA A 32 12.79 -14.64 -19.35
N VAL A 33 12.26 -13.63 -18.65
CA VAL A 33 13.02 -12.44 -18.28
C VAL A 33 14.01 -12.90 -17.21
N PRO A 34 15.34 -12.77 -17.43
CA PRO A 34 16.31 -13.21 -16.45
C PRO A 34 16.16 -12.34 -15.19
N ILE A 35 15.77 -12.98 -14.08
CA ILE A 35 15.80 -12.39 -12.74
C ILE A 35 17.27 -12.11 -12.42
N ARG A 36 17.73 -10.90 -12.75
CA ARG A 36 19.02 -10.41 -12.27
C ARG A 36 18.91 -10.28 -10.76
N ARG A 37 19.54 -11.20 -10.03
CA ARG A 37 19.70 -11.11 -8.57
C ARG A 37 20.42 -9.80 -8.25
N LEU A 38 19.65 -8.77 -7.89
CA LEU A 38 20.21 -7.54 -7.36
C LEU A 38 20.81 -7.88 -6.00
N ARG A 39 22.14 -7.86 -5.93
CA ARG A 39 22.90 -8.01 -4.69
C ARG A 39 22.68 -6.74 -3.86
N LEU A 40 21.70 -6.76 -2.96
CA LEU A 40 21.48 -5.71 -1.97
C LEU A 40 22.80 -5.44 -1.22
N ARG A 41 23.42 -4.31 -1.51
CA ARG A 41 24.51 -3.78 -0.70
C ARG A 41 23.84 -3.04 0.46
N LEU A 42 23.87 -3.64 1.65
CA LEU A 42 23.65 -2.88 2.88
C LEU A 42 24.75 -1.82 2.96
N LEU A 43 24.41 -0.55 2.73
CA LEU A 43 25.22 0.55 3.25
C LEU A 43 24.67 0.93 4.62
N SER A 44 25.46 0.56 5.61
CA SER A 44 25.37 0.96 7.00
C SER A 44 25.73 2.44 7.16
N SER A 45 25.11 3.06 8.18
CA SER A 45 25.52 4.25 8.94
C SER A 45 25.59 5.61 8.22
N TYR A 46 24.58 6.44 8.51
CA TYR A 46 24.80 7.87 8.72
C TYR A 46 24.57 8.15 10.22
N SER A 47 25.68 8.34 10.93
CA SER A 47 25.71 9.06 12.20
C SER A 47 26.15 10.48 11.87
N SER A 48 25.35 11.47 12.25
CA SER A 48 25.86 12.83 12.43
C SER A 48 25.27 13.44 13.68
N SER A 49 26.06 13.32 14.74
CA SER A 49 25.97 14.03 16.00
C SER A 49 26.69 15.36 15.88
N THR A 50 26.02 16.47 16.21
CA THR A 50 26.64 17.61 16.90
C THR A 50 25.60 18.30 17.76
N ALA A 51 25.61 17.97 19.05
CA ALA A 51 25.11 18.82 20.11
C ALA A 51 26.27 19.72 20.56
N THR A 52 26.09 21.03 20.48
CA THR A 52 26.90 22.01 21.20
C THR A 52 25.93 23.00 21.83
N GLN A 53 25.86 22.95 23.14
CA GLN A 53 25.06 23.78 24.01
C GLN A 53 26.04 24.68 24.75
N ASP A 54 26.22 25.89 24.23
CA ASP A 54 27.03 26.92 24.88
C ASP A 54 26.09 28.00 25.41
N ASN A 55 25.95 28.03 26.74
CA ASN A 55 25.39 29.17 27.47
C ASN A 55 26.50 30.23 27.60
N ALA A 56 26.18 31.48 27.29
CA ALA A 56 26.96 32.64 27.73
C ALA A 56 26.00 33.82 27.99
N ASP A 57 26.18 34.42 29.16
CA ASP A 57 25.37 35.47 29.76
C ASP A 57 25.55 36.86 29.11
N ASP A 58 24.48 37.66 29.24
CA ASP A 58 24.37 39.13 29.33
C ASP A 58 24.89 40.07 28.20
N VAL A 59 23.98 40.91 27.68
CA VAL A 59 23.88 42.37 27.91
C VAL A 59 22.85 42.98 26.95
N ALA A 60 21.89 43.72 27.51
CA ALA A 60 20.87 44.48 26.79
C ALA A 60 21.40 45.86 26.35
N GLU A 61 21.05 46.30 25.14
CA GLU A 61 20.93 47.72 24.72
C GLU A 61 19.98 47.81 23.49
N PRO A 62 19.20 48.89 23.32
CA PRO A 62 17.91 48.90 22.63
C PRO A 62 17.99 49.27 21.15
N ALA A 63 16.86 49.00 20.49
CA ALA A 63 16.60 49.02 19.05
C ALA A 63 16.92 50.34 18.30
N PRO A 64 17.15 50.21 16.97
CA PRO A 64 16.45 51.07 16.03
C PRO A 64 15.60 50.27 15.01
N LEU A 65 14.54 50.96 14.61
CA LEU A 65 13.45 50.61 13.71
C LEU A 65 13.92 50.31 12.28
N ALA A 66 13.54 49.16 11.70
CA ALA A 66 13.43 48.96 10.26
C ALA A 66 12.52 47.77 9.91
N THR A 67 11.40 48.04 9.23
CA THR A 67 10.50 47.04 8.64
C THR A 67 11.20 46.27 7.52
N GLY A 68 11.84 45.16 7.88
CA GLY A 68 12.34 44.16 6.92
C GLY A 68 11.32 43.02 6.81
N LYS A 69 10.76 42.81 5.61
CA LYS A 69 10.00 41.59 5.32
C LYS A 69 10.99 40.44 5.25
N GLU A 70 11.31 39.86 6.39
CA GLU A 70 12.19 38.70 6.49
C GLU A 70 11.50 37.51 5.80
N THR A 71 11.97 37.14 4.62
CA THR A 71 11.62 35.86 4.00
C THR A 71 12.35 34.78 4.77
N SER A 72 11.70 34.26 5.82
CA SER A 72 12.22 33.12 6.56
C SER A 72 12.37 31.92 5.62
N VAL A 73 13.55 31.30 5.62
CA VAL A 73 13.83 30.06 4.89
C VAL A 73 12.94 28.97 5.48
N VAL A 74 12.09 28.36 4.65
CA VAL A 74 11.15 27.31 5.06
C VAL A 74 11.91 25.98 5.21
N ASP A 75 11.60 25.21 6.25
CA ASP A 75 12.11 23.85 6.40
C ASP A 75 11.54 22.96 5.28
N VAL A 76 12.44 22.36 4.50
CA VAL A 76 12.09 21.52 3.34
C VAL A 76 12.12 20.03 3.68
N ASN A 77 12.44 19.67 4.93
CA ASN A 77 12.47 18.27 5.32
C ASN A 77 11.06 17.69 5.42
N PRO A 78 10.86 16.43 5.00
CA PRO A 78 9.57 15.77 5.14
C PRO A 78 9.25 15.55 6.63
N PRO A 79 7.96 15.46 7.00
CA PRO A 79 7.54 15.16 8.36
C PRO A 79 8.24 13.91 8.92
N ARG A 80 8.48 13.90 10.24
CA ARG A 80 9.16 12.78 10.91
C ARG A 80 8.46 11.45 10.57
N GLY A 81 9.25 10.46 10.17
CA GLY A 81 8.75 9.13 9.80
C GLY A 81 8.26 9.01 8.36
N THR A 82 8.32 10.10 7.57
CA THR A 82 8.02 10.08 6.13
C THR A 82 9.28 10.31 5.29
N ARG A 83 9.21 10.01 3.99
CA ARG A 83 10.34 10.15 3.07
C ARG A 83 9.85 10.52 1.68
N ASP A 84 10.59 11.37 0.99
CA ASP A 84 10.36 11.70 -0.42
C ASP A 84 10.79 10.57 -1.34
N PHE A 85 10.17 10.50 -2.51
CA PHE A 85 10.52 9.54 -3.56
C PHE A 85 10.93 10.28 -4.83
N PRO A 86 12.24 10.35 -5.14
CA PRO A 86 12.69 10.91 -6.41
C PRO A 86 12.22 10.07 -7.61
N PRO A 87 12.31 10.61 -8.85
CA PRO A 87 11.82 9.92 -10.04
C PRO A 87 12.42 8.53 -10.31
N GLU A 88 13.60 8.24 -9.78
CA GLU A 88 14.21 6.91 -9.88
C GLU A 88 13.49 5.91 -8.97
N ASP A 89 13.35 6.24 -7.68
CA ASP A 89 12.62 5.42 -6.71
C ASP A 89 11.13 5.28 -7.08
N MET A 90 10.51 6.31 -7.65
CA MET A 90 9.12 6.23 -8.13
C MET A 90 8.92 5.25 -9.27
N ARG A 91 9.87 5.16 -10.21
CA ARG A 91 9.81 4.15 -11.27
C ARG A 91 9.92 2.74 -10.69
N LEU A 92 10.81 2.53 -9.72
CA LEU A 92 10.95 1.24 -9.04
C LEU A 92 9.67 0.87 -8.27
N ARG A 93 9.11 1.79 -7.48
CA ARG A 93 7.85 1.59 -6.75
C ARG A 93 6.70 1.28 -7.70
N ASN A 94 6.57 2.02 -8.79
CA ASN A 94 5.53 1.81 -9.78
C ASN A 94 5.66 0.45 -10.45
N TRP A 95 6.87 0.05 -10.86
CA TRP A 95 7.12 -1.29 -11.39
C TRP A 95 6.66 -2.37 -10.41
N LEU A 96 7.02 -2.26 -9.12
CA LEU A 96 6.62 -3.23 -8.10
C LEU A 96 5.09 -3.31 -7.95
N PHE A 97 4.41 -2.17 -7.84
CA PHE A 97 2.96 -2.14 -7.69
C PHE A 97 2.20 -2.62 -8.93
N GLN A 98 2.77 -2.49 -10.13
CA GLN A 98 2.18 -3.09 -11.33
C GLN A 98 2.21 -4.62 -11.26
N ASN A 99 3.31 -5.22 -10.78
CA ASN A 99 3.39 -6.67 -10.59
C ASN A 99 2.32 -7.15 -9.59
N PHE A 100 2.10 -6.42 -8.50
CA PHE A 100 1.04 -6.77 -7.53
C PHE A 100 -0.35 -6.74 -8.18
N ARG A 101 -0.67 -5.68 -8.93
CA ARG A 101 -1.96 -5.57 -9.62
C ARG A 101 -2.15 -6.67 -10.65
N GLU A 102 -1.11 -7.02 -11.40
CA GLU A 102 -1.17 -8.09 -12.40
C GLU A 102 -1.50 -9.43 -11.76
N VAL A 103 -0.79 -9.81 -10.70
CA VAL A 103 -1.02 -11.07 -9.98
C VAL A 103 -2.42 -11.10 -9.34
N SER A 104 -2.85 -10.02 -8.70
CA SER A 104 -4.19 -9.93 -8.09
C SER A 104 -5.30 -10.14 -9.12
N ARG A 105 -5.17 -9.55 -10.33
CA ARG A 105 -6.15 -9.72 -11.40
C ARG A 105 -6.17 -11.15 -11.97
N LEU A 106 -5.02 -11.81 -12.08
CA LEU A 106 -4.95 -13.21 -12.50
C LEU A 106 -5.67 -14.15 -11.53
N LEU A 107 -5.77 -13.75 -10.26
CA LEU A 107 -6.46 -14.48 -9.20
C LEU A 107 -7.89 -13.96 -8.95
N SER A 108 -8.45 -13.16 -9.86
CA SER A 108 -9.81 -12.62 -9.78
C SER A 108 -10.11 -11.77 -8.54
N PHE A 109 -9.09 -11.12 -7.96
CA PHE A 109 -9.33 -10.10 -6.94
C PHE A 109 -9.73 -8.76 -7.58
N GLU A 110 -10.61 -8.03 -6.89
CA GLU A 110 -11.04 -6.69 -7.27
C GLU A 110 -10.37 -5.63 -6.39
N GLU A 111 -9.99 -4.52 -7.01
CA GLU A 111 -9.34 -3.39 -6.34
C GLU A 111 -10.39 -2.52 -5.66
N VAL A 112 -10.22 -2.26 -4.36
CA VAL A 112 -11.06 -1.37 -3.55
C VAL A 112 -10.14 -0.45 -2.76
N ASP A 113 -10.52 0.82 -2.65
CA ASP A 113 -9.77 1.83 -1.88
C ASP A 113 -10.69 2.48 -0.84
N PHE A 114 -10.07 3.02 0.21
CA PHE A 114 -10.74 3.64 1.35
C PHE A 114 -10.00 4.93 1.76
N PRO A 115 -10.67 5.86 2.44
CA PRO A 115 -10.01 7.05 2.99
C PRO A 115 -8.78 6.70 3.84
N VAL A 116 -7.71 7.50 3.74
CA VAL A 116 -6.49 7.30 4.52
C VAL A 116 -6.72 7.57 6.01
N VAL A 117 -7.64 8.51 6.33
CA VAL A 117 -7.97 8.90 7.70
C VAL A 117 -9.34 8.32 8.05
N GLU A 118 -9.38 7.57 9.15
CA GLU A 118 -10.55 6.84 9.64
C GLU A 118 -10.78 7.15 11.13
N SER A 119 -11.99 6.85 11.64
CA SER A 119 -12.30 7.09 13.05
C SER A 119 -11.50 6.16 13.99
N GLU A 120 -10.97 6.71 15.08
CA GLU A 120 -10.14 6.00 16.08
C GLU A 120 -10.81 4.73 16.64
N ALA A 121 -12.13 4.77 16.82
CA ALA A 121 -12.93 3.67 17.34
C ALA A 121 -12.75 2.35 16.56
N LEU A 122 -12.40 2.40 15.27
CA LEU A 122 -12.14 1.21 14.45
C LEU A 122 -10.84 0.49 14.85
N PHE A 123 -9.86 1.20 15.39
CA PHE A 123 -8.54 0.66 15.73
C PHE A 123 -8.48 0.06 17.14
N ILE A 124 -9.23 0.65 18.09
CA ILE A 124 -9.33 0.18 19.48
C ILE A 124 -9.73 -1.31 19.53
N ARG A 125 -10.66 -1.73 18.67
CA ARG A 125 -11.19 -3.10 18.67
C ARG A 125 -10.22 -4.15 18.13
N LYS A 126 -9.35 -3.78 17.18
CA LYS A 126 -8.53 -4.74 16.43
C LYS A 126 -7.11 -4.87 16.98
N ALA A 127 -6.57 -3.82 17.62
CA ALA A 127 -5.14 -3.75 17.88
C ALA A 127 -4.76 -3.38 19.34
N GLY A 128 -5.75 -3.16 20.22
CA GLY A 128 -5.53 -2.77 21.61
C GLY A 128 -5.18 -1.29 21.78
N GLU A 129 -5.04 -0.84 23.03
CA GLU A 129 -4.82 0.58 23.39
C GLU A 129 -3.43 1.13 22.99
N GLU A 130 -2.46 0.26 22.66
CA GLU A 130 -1.07 0.64 22.36
C GLU A 130 -0.93 1.52 21.11
N ILE A 131 -1.74 1.27 20.08
CA ILE A 131 -1.68 2.01 18.81
C ILE A 131 -2.42 3.34 18.89
N THR A 132 -3.41 3.45 19.78
CA THR A 132 -4.14 4.70 20.03
C THR A 132 -3.20 5.78 20.56
N GLN A 133 -2.26 5.43 21.45
CA GLN A 133 -1.32 6.41 22.03
C GLN A 133 -0.27 6.95 21.03
N GLN A 134 -0.19 6.36 19.83
CA GLN A 134 0.77 6.72 18.79
C GLN A 134 0.10 7.49 17.63
N MET A 135 -1.21 7.72 17.69
CA MET A 135 -1.93 8.54 16.72
C MET A 135 -1.63 10.04 16.99
N PRO A 136 -1.37 10.84 15.95
CA PRO A 136 -0.99 12.25 16.06
C PRO A 136 -2.15 13.17 16.48
#